data_AF-A0A538QWM9-F1
#
_entry.id   AF-A0A538QWM9-F1
#
_cell.length_a   1.000
_cell.length_b   1.000
_cell.length_c   1.000
_cell.angle_alpha   90.00
_cell.angle_beta   90.00
_cell.angle_gamma   90.00
#
_symmetry.space_group_name_H-M   'P 1'
#
loop_
_entity.id
_entity.type
_entity.pdbx_description
1 polymer ?
#
loop_
_entity_poly.entity_id
_entity_poly.type
_entity_poly.pdbx_seq_one_letter_code
_entity_poly.pdbx_strand_id
1 'polypeptide(L)' 'MSRGRAREFWCEVVSETVMIRLKRHGGFGRSQGYFVQCNQTDCQYVEENKPPCPLHVGLFADEIRAAEEARARRAEDGG' A
#
# COMPACT_ATOMS: atom_id res chain seq x y z
N MET A 1 6.81 -11.27 -4.83
CA MET A 1 6.48 -10.08 -4.01
C MET A 1 6.56 -8.87 -4.94
N SER A 2 5.42 -8.41 -5.48
CA SER A 2 5.39 -7.21 -6.32
C SER A 2 5.91 -6.04 -5.48
N ARG A 3 7.13 -5.58 -5.78
CA ARG A 3 7.69 -4.38 -5.15
C ARG A 3 6.89 -3.22 -5.71
N GLY A 4 5.80 -2.84 -5.03
CA GLY A 4 4.99 -1.68 -5.40
C GLY A 4 5.90 -0.49 -5.66
N ARG A 5 5.69 0.21 -6.77
CA ARG A 5 6.51 1.35 -7.15
C ARG A 5 6.42 2.39 -6.04
N ALA A 6 7.58 2.83 -5.56
CA ALA A 6 7.63 3.97 -4.66
C ALA A 6 7.29 5.24 -5.45
N ARG A 7 6.52 6.14 -4.85
CA ARG A 7 6.14 7.43 -5.44
C ARG A 7 6.25 8.53 -4.40
N GLU A 8 6.57 9.73 -4.85
CA GLU A 8 6.59 10.92 -4.01
C GLU A 8 5.16 11.36 -3.68
N PHE A 9 4.96 11.85 -2.47
CA PHE A 9 3.68 12.34 -1.99
C PHE A 9 3.91 13.51 -1.03
N TRP A 10 3.18 14.61 -1.20
CA TRP A 10 3.24 15.74 -0.28
C TRP A 10 2.38 15.45 0.96
N CYS A 11 3.00 15.30 2.12
CA CYS A 11 2.30 15.05 3.37
C CYS A 11 2.04 16.35 4.12
N GLU A 12 0.78 16.79 4.17
CA GLU A 12 0.38 18.03 4.86
C GLU A 12 0.57 17.97 6.39
N VAL A 13 0.59 16.78 6.99
CA VAL A 13 0.78 16.61 8.44
C VAL A 13 2.16 17.05 8.90
N VAL A 14 3.18 16.76 8.10
CA VAL A 14 4.58 17.13 8.37
C VAL A 14 5.10 18.23 7.44
N SER A 15 4.28 18.67 6.48
CA SER A 15 4.64 19.66 5.44
C SER A 15 5.90 19.28 4.64
N GLU A 16 6.05 18.00 4.29
CA GLU A 16 7.21 17.48 3.54
C GLU A 16 6.80 16.51 2.43
N THR A 17 7.66 16.42 1.40
CA THR A 17 7.56 15.35 0.39
C THR A 17 8.10 14.05 0.96
N VAL A 18 7.22 13.08 1.10
CA VAL A 18 7.52 11.74 1.61
C VAL A 18 7.48 10.72 0.46
N MET A 19 8.18 9.61 0.64
CA MET A 19 8.12 8.49 -0.30
C MET A 19 7.10 7.47 0.19
N ILE A 20 6.11 7.17 -0.63
CA ILE A 20 5.06 6.21 -0.30
C ILE A 20 5.12 5.00 -1.22
N ARG A 21 4.75 3.83 -0.69
CA ARG A 21 4.68 2.59 -1.48
C ARG A 21 3.54 1.70 -1.02
N LEU A 22 2.93 1.01 -1.97
CA LEU A 22 1.96 -0.03 -1.68
C LEU A 22 2.65 -1.26 -1.08
N LYS A 23 2.21 -1.67 0.11
CA LYS A 23 2.57 -2.94 0.74
C LYS A 23 1.33 -3.77 1.00
N ARG A 24 1.55 -5.06 1.19
CA ARG A 24 0.53 -6.00 1.63
C ARG A 24 0.89 -6.44 3.04
N HIS A 25 -0.10 -6.63 3.91
CA HIS A 25 0.16 -7.29 5.18
C HIS A 25 0.67 -8.72 4.89
N GLY A 26 1.89 -9.00 5.35
CA GLY A 26 2.50 -10.32 5.26
C GLY A 26 2.16 -11.11 6.52
N GLY A 27 1.42 -12.21 6.39
CA GLY A 27 1.14 -13.09 7.51
C GLY A 27 0.06 -14.11 7.21
N PHE A 28 0.32 -15.36 7.56
CA PHE A 28 -0.67 -16.42 7.65
C PHE A 28 -1.57 -16.08 8.86
N GLY A 29 -2.77 -15.55 8.62
CA GLY A 29 -3.76 -15.25 9.68
C GLY A 29 -3.98 -13.77 10.06
N ARG A 30 -3.31 -12.79 9.43
CA ARG A 30 -3.71 -11.38 9.53
C ARG A 30 -4.60 -10.99 8.34
N SER A 31 -5.50 -10.03 8.57
CA SER A 31 -6.46 -9.51 7.58
C SER A 31 -5.80 -9.37 6.20
N GLN A 32 -6.35 -10.05 5.20
CA GLN A 32 -5.86 -9.90 3.84
C GLN A 32 -6.12 -8.48 3.38
N GLY A 33 -5.07 -7.70 3.13
CA GLY A 33 -5.22 -6.30 2.79
C GLY A 33 -3.93 -5.63 2.37
N TYR A 34 -4.10 -4.52 1.66
CA TYR A 34 -3.04 -3.60 1.28
C TYR A 34 -2.99 -2.43 2.26
N PHE A 35 -1.82 -1.82 2.39
CA PHE A 35 -1.62 -0.55 3.08
C PHE A 35 -0.56 0.28 2.35
N VAL A 36 -0.61 1.58 2.52
CA VAL A 36 0.38 2.52 2.00
C VAL A 36 1.42 2.79 3.08
N GLN A 37 2.66 2.38 2.82
CA GLN A 37 3.79 2.64 3.70
C GLN A 37 4.44 3.98 3.36
N CYS A 38 4.57 4.86 4.36
CA CYS A 38 5.41 6.06 4.31
C CYS A 38 6.87 5.72 4.66
N ASN A 39 7.85 6.44 4.10
CA ASN A 39 9.26 6.32 4.47
C ASN A 39 9.62 7.07 5.77
N GLN A 40 8.75 7.94 6.27
CA GLN A 40 8.95 8.65 7.53
C GLN A 40 8.82 7.67 8.71
N THR A 41 9.92 7.48 9.45
CA THR A 41 10.01 6.53 10.58
C THR A 41 9.16 6.96 11.77
N ASP A 42 8.98 8.26 11.93
CA ASP A 42 8.32 8.85 13.08
C ASP A 42 6.80 9.06 12.83
N CYS A 43 6.31 8.60 11.68
CA CYS A 43 4.89 8.70 11.34
C CYS A 43 4.08 7.69 12.16
N GLN A 44 3.37 8.19 13.18
CA GLN A 44 2.53 7.37 14.06
C GLN A 44 1.36 6.64 13.35
N TYR A 45 1.08 6.97 12.08
CA TYR A 45 0.03 6.35 11.27
C TYR A 45 0.56 5.41 10.19
N VAL A 46 1.88 5.15 10.19
CA VAL A 46 2.50 4.21 9.27
C VAL A 46 1.84 2.84 9.46
N GLU A 47 1.45 2.20 8.35
CA GLU A 47 0.71 0.91 8.31
C GLU A 47 -0.77 0.94 8.71
N GLU A 48 -1.23 1.91 9.50
CA GLU A 48 -2.66 2.02 9.84
C GLU A 48 -3.46 2.80 8.80
N ASN A 49 -2.86 3.82 8.17
CA ASN A 49 -3.54 4.70 7.20
C ASN A 49 -4.88 5.26 7.72
N LYS A 50 -5.00 5.43 9.05
CA LYS A 50 -6.19 5.98 9.68
C LYS A 50 -6.11 7.51 9.74
N PRO A 51 -7.26 8.21 9.69
CA PRO A 51 -7.30 9.65 9.93
C PRO A 51 -6.59 10.00 11.24
N PRO A 52 -5.84 11.11 11.29
CA PRO A 52 -5.65 12.20 10.32
C PRO A 52 -4.63 11.94 9.18
N CYS A 53 -4.14 10.71 8.96
CA CYS A 53 -3.20 10.44 7.86
C CYS A 53 -3.87 10.61 6.48
N PRO A 54 -3.27 11.37 5.55
CA PRO A 54 -3.80 11.50 4.18
C PRO A 54 -3.53 10.28 3.30
N LEU A 55 -2.74 9.31 3.78
CA LEU A 55 -2.39 8.11 3.02
C LEU A 55 -3.53 7.09 3.11
N HIS A 56 -3.96 6.58 1.96
CA HIS A 56 -4.93 5.49 1.88
C HIS A 56 -4.67 4.64 0.62
N VAL A 57 -5.13 3.38 0.64
CA VAL A 57 -4.91 2.42 -0.47
C VAL A 57 -5.49 2.86 -1.81
N GLY A 58 -6.47 3.77 -1.80
CA GLY A 58 -7.04 4.35 -3.02
C GLY A 58 -6.01 5.10 -3.87
N LEU A 59 -4.92 5.58 -3.27
CA LEU A 59 -3.79 6.16 -4.01
C LEU A 59 -3.16 5.16 -4.99
N PHE A 60 -3.26 3.85 -4.71
CA PHE A 60 -2.71 2.76 -5.52
C PHE A 60 -3.80 1.82 -6.04
N ALA A 61 -5.03 2.32 -6.27
CA ALA A 61 -6.15 1.51 -6.72
C ALA A 61 -5.84 0.73 -8.02
N ASP A 62 -5.13 1.36 -8.95
CA ASP A 62 -4.71 0.73 -10.21
C ASP A 62 -3.72 -0.42 -10.00
N GLU A 63 -2.71 -0.24 -9.14
CA GLU A 63 -1.76 -1.30 -8.83
C GLU A 63 -2.40 -2.46 -8.07
N ILE A 64 -3.34 -2.16 -7.17
CA ILE A 64 -4.13 -3.19 -6.50
C ILE A 64 -4.92 -3.97 -7.54
N ARG A 65 -5.68 -3.30 -8.41
CA ARG A 65 -6.46 -3.94 -9.48
C ARG A 65 -5.59 -4.81 -10.38
N ALA A 66 -4.45 -4.30 -10.84
CA ALA A 66 -3.53 -5.05 -11.69
C ALA A 66 -2.93 -6.27 -10.95
N ALA A 67 -2.63 -6.14 -9.66
CA ALA A 67 -2.10 -7.24 -8.85
C ALA A 67 -3.16 -8.32 -8.59
N GLU A 68 -4.41 -7.94 -8.34
CA GLU A 68 -5.54 -8.87 -8.17
C GLU A 68 -5.87 -9.59 -9.48
N GLU A 69 -5.91 -8.89 -10.62
CA GLU A 69 -6.13 -9.51 -11.93
C GLU A 69 -5.02 -10.51 -12.28
N ALA A 70 -3.76 -10.15 -12.03
CA ALA A 70 -2.63 -11.05 -12.24
C ALA A 70 -2.67 -12.30 -11.34
N ARG A 71 -3.30 -12.23 -10.16
CA ARG A 71 -3.54 -13.40 -9.31
C ARG A 71 -4.69 -14.26 -9.82
N ALA A 72 -5.80 -13.65 -10.22
CA ALA A 72 -6.95 -14.35 -10.79
C ALA A 72 -6.51 -15.20 -11.99
N ARG A 73 -5.76 -14.60 -12.93
CA ARG A 73 -5.21 -15.32 -14.10
C ARG A 73 -4.31 -16.51 -13.72
N ARG A 74 -3.54 -16.41 -12.63
CA ARG A 74 -2.69 -17.52 -12.16
C ARG A 74 -3.48 -18.62 -11.44
N ALA A 75 -4.59 -18.27 -10.82
CA ALA A 75 -5.48 -19.26 -10.20
C ALA A 75 -6.24 -20.07 -11.26
N GLU A 76 -6.54 -19.46 -12.42
CA GLU A 76 -7.23 -20.11 -13.54
C GLU A 76 -6.31 -21.02 -14.38
N ASP A 77 -5.03 -20.71 -14.51
CA ASP A 77 -4.04 -21.50 -15.28
C ASP A 77 -3.50 -22.74 -14.51
N GLY A 78 -3.79 -22.85 -13.21
CA GLY A 78 -3.32 -23.94 -12.35
C GLY A 78 -4.40 -24.89 -11.85
N GLY A 79 -5.60 -24.88 -12.45
CA GLY A 79 -6.76 -25.71 -12.09
C GLY A 79 -6.90 -26.94 -12.98
#